data_AF-A0A952RFW2-F1
#
_entry.id   AF-A0A952RFW2-F1
#
_cell.length_a   1.000
_cell.length_b   1.000
_cell.length_c   1.000
_cell.angle_alpha   90.00
_cell.angle_beta   90.00
_cell.angle_gamma   90.00
#
_symmetry.space_group_name_H-M   'P 1'
#
loop_
_entity.id
_entity.type
_entity.pdbx_description
1 polymer ?
#
loop_
_entity_poly.entity_id
_entity_poly.type
_entity_poly.pdbx_seq_one_letter_code
_entity_poly.pdbx_strand_id
1 'polypeptide(L)'
;MLRALWAPALLGIVVVACSASTNADPAGDDGDGSASSGNAPVTPGASCSNGKKDGEETGVDCGGACATRCAALVGCRGDGDCGDELVCVKDVCVAATSNDKVQNGTETDVDCGGPTAPPCETNKKCKAGKDCRDGICADDACAAPGPDDGVKNGDETDVDCGGAVAAACVAGKGCAKGSDCTSKICKDDVCQAGLADDGVKNGDETDVDCGGGTAPACDANKACVEGARDCKSKVCKAGVCQEPKGDDGVKNGDETDVDCGGAGAGTPRCAAGLGCAVHTDCASNGCAFDKKCAAGRSCTLQHGGVTCGVGEVGAAGANHESCCARAPIVDTAARIDKYHVTAGRMRAFIERTNGNVRAFAKTTAGWNASWDALVPASVEEANRMLGSYWVGAPNDANPNNQSKRSCAPGSFGGHTYFTPRSGDDFSDFTQEQLDVKALNCVGWHLARAFCSWEGGALPTLAQLTNAYTNKGTTTHPWGSGPYSADQQDSRLNHRFNYGFPNVAGRRLLAGGDAADIAWHVSPPGRFPTGRNLQGVEIAGNLLHWASDTEYNFIYTSSWEAHGTSLLNRSWRTNWPDEPNGYYAIGFRCVY
;
A
#
# COMPACT_ATOMS: atom_id res chain seq x y z
N MET A 1 -23.35 11.88 3.22
CA MET A 1 -24.20 13.06 2.92
C MET A 1 -23.47 13.83 1.81
N LEU A 2 -23.87 14.04 0.56
CA LEU A 2 -25.06 13.91 -0.32
C LEU A 2 -24.49 13.46 -1.70
N ARG A 3 -24.89 12.34 -2.33
CA ARG A 3 -25.93 12.13 -3.37
C ARG A 3 -26.19 13.25 -4.40
N ALA A 4 -25.99 12.93 -5.68
CA ALA A 4 -26.78 13.46 -6.79
C ALA A 4 -26.90 12.39 -7.91
N LEU A 5 -28.11 11.88 -8.09
CA LEU A 5 -28.59 11.03 -9.19
C LEU A 5 -29.31 11.95 -10.19
N TRP A 6 -29.22 11.68 -11.49
CA TRP A 6 -30.05 12.31 -12.51
C TRP A 6 -30.73 11.26 -13.40
N ALA A 7 -32.06 11.34 -13.42
CA ALA A 7 -32.95 11.01 -14.53
C ALA A 7 -34.03 12.12 -14.52
N PRO A 8 -34.66 12.48 -15.66
CA PRO A 8 -35.93 11.82 -15.98
C PRO A 8 -36.26 11.70 -17.49
N ALA A 9 -37.37 11.00 -17.75
CA ALA A 9 -38.02 10.69 -19.02
C ALA A 9 -38.82 11.84 -19.66
N LEU A 10 -39.16 11.75 -20.96
CA LEU A 10 -40.55 11.79 -21.50
C LEU A 10 -40.66 11.85 -23.05
N LEU A 11 -41.72 11.19 -23.52
CA LEU A 11 -42.48 11.19 -24.78
C LEU A 11 -42.33 12.35 -25.80
N GLY A 12 -42.55 12.04 -27.09
CA GLY A 12 -43.02 13.01 -28.09
C GLY A 12 -43.03 12.50 -29.55
N ILE A 13 -44.18 12.61 -30.22
CA ILE A 13 -44.55 12.12 -31.56
C ILE A 13 -44.27 13.20 -32.64
N VAL A 14 -44.16 12.80 -33.93
CA VAL A 14 -44.70 13.44 -35.17
C VAL A 14 -43.68 13.77 -36.29
N VAL A 15 -43.84 13.03 -37.41
CA VAL A 15 -43.88 13.39 -38.86
C VAL A 15 -42.86 14.37 -39.47
N VAL A 16 -42.16 13.91 -40.53
CA VAL A 16 -41.74 14.69 -41.73
C VAL A 16 -41.65 13.69 -42.91
N ALA A 17 -42.58 13.68 -43.87
CA ALA A 17 -42.55 14.34 -45.19
C ALA A 17 -41.34 13.98 -46.09
N CYS A 18 -41.62 13.45 -47.28
CA CYS A 18 -40.68 13.51 -48.39
C CYS A 18 -41.42 13.93 -49.67
N SER A 19 -40.92 15.01 -50.27
CA SER A 19 -41.44 15.67 -51.45
C SER A 19 -40.77 15.16 -52.72
N ALA A 20 -41.49 15.32 -53.83
CA ALA A 20 -41.16 14.89 -55.18
C ALA A 20 -40.08 15.72 -55.91
N SER A 21 -39.51 15.12 -56.97
CA SER A 21 -39.06 15.77 -58.21
C SER A 21 -38.90 14.69 -59.31
N THR A 22 -39.78 14.54 -60.31
CA THR A 22 -39.94 15.23 -61.61
C THR A 22 -38.96 14.85 -62.74
N ASN A 23 -39.58 14.46 -63.88
CA ASN A 23 -39.20 14.62 -65.30
C ASN A 23 -38.09 13.68 -65.86
N ALA A 24 -38.09 13.22 -67.11
CA ALA A 24 -39.03 13.18 -68.25
C ALA A 24 -38.39 12.27 -69.33
N ASP A 25 -39.23 11.65 -70.16
CA ASP A 25 -38.96 11.00 -71.48
C ASP A 25 -38.22 11.93 -72.49
N PRO A 26 -37.64 11.49 -73.66
CA PRO A 26 -38.33 10.63 -74.67
C PRO A 26 -37.54 9.78 -75.73
N ALA A 27 -38.30 8.88 -76.37
CA ALA A 27 -38.44 8.51 -77.82
C ALA A 27 -37.30 8.07 -78.78
N GLY A 28 -37.67 7.15 -79.70
CA GLY A 28 -37.14 6.90 -81.07
C GLY A 28 -37.02 5.40 -81.44
N ASP A 29 -37.94 4.79 -82.22
CA ASP A 29 -37.97 4.56 -83.71
C ASP A 29 -36.87 3.58 -84.23
N ASP A 30 -37.01 2.67 -85.21
CA ASP A 30 -38.00 2.42 -86.30
C ASP A 30 -37.73 1.04 -87.00
N GLY A 31 -38.77 0.45 -87.62
CA GLY A 31 -38.83 -0.27 -88.93
C GLY A 31 -38.03 -1.58 -89.18
N ASP A 32 -38.33 -2.50 -90.11
CA ASP A 32 -39.30 -2.70 -91.20
C ASP A 32 -39.07 -4.20 -91.67
N GLY A 33 -40.01 -5.06 -92.07
CA GLY A 33 -40.71 -5.08 -93.36
C GLY A 33 -40.78 -6.48 -94.02
N SER A 34 -42.00 -6.89 -94.41
CA SER A 34 -42.45 -7.60 -95.65
C SER A 34 -42.15 -9.10 -96.01
N ALA A 35 -43.21 -9.92 -95.89
CA ALA A 35 -43.98 -10.70 -96.91
C ALA A 35 -43.49 -11.96 -97.70
N SER A 36 -44.43 -12.94 -97.76
CA SER A 36 -44.70 -14.03 -98.74
C SER A 36 -43.95 -15.37 -98.53
N SER A 37 -44.56 -16.56 -98.45
CA SER A 37 -45.69 -17.13 -99.24
C SER A 37 -46.32 -18.38 -98.58
N GLY A 38 -47.65 -18.50 -98.71
CA GLY A 38 -48.41 -19.73 -99.03
C GLY A 38 -48.35 -20.99 -98.15
N ASN A 39 -49.25 -21.09 -97.16
CA ASN A 39 -50.25 -22.18 -97.10
C ASN A 39 -51.36 -21.84 -96.07
N ALA A 40 -52.59 -22.27 -96.34
CA ALA A 40 -53.84 -21.80 -95.74
C ALA A 40 -53.88 -21.82 -94.18
N PRO A 41 -54.44 -20.79 -93.50
CA PRO A 41 -54.52 -20.75 -92.04
C PRO A 41 -55.75 -21.51 -91.55
N VAL A 42 -55.52 -22.48 -90.65
CA VAL A 42 -56.54 -22.92 -89.69
C VAL A 42 -56.47 -21.92 -88.54
N THR A 43 -57.59 -21.25 -88.25
CA THR A 43 -57.71 -20.25 -87.17
C THR A 43 -57.30 -20.83 -85.81
N PRO A 44 -56.29 -20.28 -85.10
CA PRO A 44 -55.77 -20.82 -83.83
C PRO A 44 -56.72 -20.73 -82.63
N GLY A 45 -57.86 -20.04 -82.75
CA GLY A 45 -58.85 -19.90 -81.67
C GLY A 45 -60.03 -20.88 -81.77
N ALA A 46 -60.15 -21.63 -82.87
CA ALA A 46 -61.31 -22.50 -83.08
C ALA A 46 -61.15 -23.89 -82.45
N SER A 47 -59.91 -24.34 -82.17
CA SER A 47 -59.70 -25.57 -81.40
C SER A 47 -59.93 -25.33 -79.91
N CYS A 48 -59.39 -24.23 -79.34
CA CYS A 48 -59.33 -23.92 -77.90
C CYS A 48 -60.65 -23.74 -77.12
N SER A 49 -61.80 -24.18 -77.67
CA SER A 49 -63.13 -24.09 -77.05
C SER A 49 -64.19 -25.00 -77.72
N ASN A 50 -63.79 -25.99 -78.52
CA ASN A 50 -64.70 -26.82 -79.32
C ASN A 50 -65.10 -28.16 -78.68
N GLY A 51 -64.57 -28.48 -77.50
CA GLY A 51 -64.87 -29.70 -76.75
C GLY A 51 -64.10 -30.94 -77.22
N LYS A 52 -63.10 -30.78 -78.09
CA LYS A 52 -62.28 -31.87 -78.62
C LYS A 52 -60.80 -31.50 -78.55
N LYS A 53 -59.94 -32.47 -78.21
CA LYS A 53 -58.49 -32.33 -78.34
C LYS A 53 -58.10 -32.40 -79.81
N ASP A 54 -58.03 -31.26 -80.49
CA ASP A 54 -57.56 -31.11 -81.86
C ASP A 54 -56.65 -29.89 -82.05
N GLY A 55 -55.97 -29.80 -83.19
CA GLY A 55 -54.97 -28.74 -83.41
C GLY A 55 -53.71 -28.90 -82.54
N GLU A 56 -53.22 -27.79 -81.98
CA GLU A 56 -51.99 -27.70 -81.17
C GLU A 56 -52.25 -27.83 -79.66
N GLU A 57 -53.44 -28.32 -79.26
CA GLU A 57 -53.80 -28.50 -77.86
C GLU A 57 -53.15 -29.71 -77.22
N THR A 58 -52.77 -29.55 -75.96
CA THR A 58 -52.24 -30.67 -75.18
C THR A 58 -53.32 -31.33 -74.30
N GLY A 59 -54.37 -30.59 -73.94
CA GLY A 59 -55.62 -31.08 -73.34
C GLY A 59 -56.83 -30.85 -74.25
N VAL A 60 -58.05 -31.08 -73.75
CA VAL A 60 -59.27 -30.66 -74.48
C VAL A 60 -59.48 -29.17 -74.20
N ASP A 61 -59.43 -28.34 -75.25
CA ASP A 61 -59.61 -26.89 -75.19
C ASP A 61 -58.58 -26.14 -74.32
N CYS A 62 -57.39 -26.72 -74.08
CA CYS A 62 -56.37 -26.13 -73.21
C CYS A 62 -54.94 -26.57 -73.57
N GLY A 63 -53.95 -25.76 -73.15
CA GLY A 63 -52.52 -26.02 -73.33
C GLY A 63 -52.02 -25.83 -74.77
N GLY A 64 -50.72 -25.94 -74.98
CA GLY A 64 -50.06 -25.68 -76.25
C GLY A 64 -50.16 -24.22 -76.66
N ALA A 65 -50.81 -23.95 -77.79
CA ALA A 65 -51.04 -22.58 -78.28
C ALA A 65 -52.25 -21.88 -77.61
N CYS A 66 -53.01 -22.58 -76.77
CA CYS A 66 -54.19 -22.01 -76.12
C CYS A 66 -53.81 -21.08 -74.96
N ALA A 67 -54.53 -19.97 -74.82
CA ALA A 67 -54.41 -19.07 -73.67
C ALA A 67 -54.90 -19.73 -72.36
N THR A 68 -55.86 -20.64 -72.46
CA THR A 68 -56.36 -21.44 -71.34
C THR A 68 -55.36 -22.55 -71.02
N ARG A 69 -54.80 -22.52 -69.81
CA ARG A 69 -53.93 -23.58 -69.32
C ARG A 69 -54.73 -24.75 -68.75
N CYS A 70 -54.20 -25.94 -68.92
CA CYS A 70 -54.85 -27.19 -68.57
C CYS A 70 -54.91 -27.45 -67.06
N ALA A 71 -56.07 -27.93 -66.60
CA ALA A 71 -56.29 -28.34 -65.22
C ALA A 71 -55.51 -29.62 -64.87
N ALA A 72 -55.53 -30.01 -63.60
CA ALA A 72 -54.86 -31.21 -63.13
C ALA A 72 -55.40 -32.47 -63.84
N LEU A 73 -54.51 -33.44 -64.07
CA LEU A 73 -54.73 -34.70 -64.78
C LEU A 73 -55.02 -34.58 -66.28
N VAL A 74 -54.78 -33.40 -66.87
CA VAL A 74 -54.95 -33.15 -68.30
C VAL A 74 -53.61 -33.19 -69.02
N GLY A 75 -53.61 -33.57 -70.30
CA GLY A 75 -52.39 -33.72 -71.09
C GLY A 75 -51.62 -32.41 -71.30
N CYS A 76 -50.29 -32.50 -71.33
CA CYS A 76 -49.36 -31.39 -71.53
C CYS A 76 -48.14 -31.85 -72.33
N ARG A 77 -47.36 -30.90 -72.87
CA ARG A 77 -46.06 -31.11 -73.51
C ARG A 77 -44.94 -30.32 -72.80
N GLY A 78 -45.30 -29.26 -72.07
CA GLY A 78 -44.42 -28.56 -71.13
C GLY A 78 -45.22 -27.80 -70.07
N ASP A 79 -44.54 -27.26 -69.05
CA ASP A 79 -45.21 -26.63 -67.89
C ASP A 79 -46.08 -25.42 -68.27
N GLY A 80 -45.75 -24.73 -69.36
CA GLY A 80 -46.55 -23.62 -69.89
C GLY A 80 -47.97 -24.02 -70.30
N ASP A 81 -48.22 -25.32 -70.48
CA ASP A 81 -49.53 -25.87 -70.82
C ASP A 81 -50.43 -26.05 -69.59
N CYS A 82 -49.88 -26.03 -68.38
CA CYS A 82 -50.57 -26.38 -67.14
C CYS A 82 -50.97 -25.16 -66.32
N GLY A 83 -52.12 -25.22 -65.66
CA GLY A 83 -52.65 -24.15 -64.81
C GLY A 83 -51.65 -23.72 -63.74
N ASP A 84 -51.80 -22.50 -63.23
CA ASP A 84 -50.91 -22.02 -62.17
C ASP A 84 -50.92 -23.02 -60.99
N GLU A 85 -49.73 -23.41 -60.51
CA GLU A 85 -49.45 -24.48 -59.52
C GLU A 85 -49.41 -25.94 -60.03
N LEU A 86 -49.53 -26.16 -61.36
CA LEU A 86 -49.41 -27.49 -61.99
C LEU A 86 -48.18 -27.58 -62.91
N VAL A 87 -47.59 -28.78 -63.00
CA VAL A 87 -46.44 -29.07 -63.87
C VAL A 87 -46.67 -30.26 -64.77
N CYS A 88 -45.95 -30.28 -65.90
CA CYS A 88 -46.08 -31.32 -66.89
C CYS A 88 -45.16 -32.51 -66.59
N VAL A 89 -45.68 -33.52 -65.90
CA VAL A 89 -44.94 -34.75 -65.57
C VAL A 89 -45.48 -35.91 -66.38
N LYS A 90 -44.63 -36.49 -67.24
CA LYS A 90 -44.99 -37.60 -68.14
C LYS A 90 -46.25 -37.29 -68.96
N ASP A 91 -46.22 -36.12 -69.61
CA ASP A 91 -47.27 -35.61 -70.49
C ASP A 91 -48.62 -35.35 -69.79
N VAL A 92 -48.65 -35.21 -68.46
CA VAL A 92 -49.85 -34.87 -67.68
C VAL A 92 -49.59 -33.74 -66.69
N CYS A 93 -50.48 -32.76 -66.63
CA CYS A 93 -50.48 -31.70 -65.62
C CYS A 93 -50.78 -32.29 -64.25
N VAL A 94 -49.83 -32.29 -63.35
CA VAL A 94 -50.00 -32.75 -61.96
C VAL A 94 -49.67 -31.62 -61.01
N ALA A 95 -50.18 -31.69 -59.77
CA ALA A 95 -49.76 -30.75 -58.74
C ALA A 95 -48.25 -30.82 -58.55
N ALA A 96 -47.59 -29.65 -58.55
CA ALA A 96 -46.20 -29.54 -58.17
C ALA A 96 -46.00 -30.16 -56.77
N THR A 97 -45.02 -31.05 -56.61
CA THR A 97 -44.68 -31.62 -55.31
C THR A 97 -43.23 -31.36 -54.99
N SER A 98 -42.91 -31.17 -53.71
CA SER A 98 -41.56 -30.77 -53.28
C SER A 98 -40.46 -31.84 -53.39
N ASN A 99 -40.67 -32.88 -54.21
CA ASN A 99 -39.77 -34.03 -54.41
C ASN A 99 -39.96 -34.69 -55.80
N ASP A 100 -40.33 -33.93 -56.85
CA ASP A 100 -40.62 -34.44 -58.20
C ASP A 100 -39.46 -34.32 -59.21
N LYS A 101 -38.27 -33.89 -58.75
CA LYS A 101 -37.01 -33.77 -59.48
C LYS A 101 -36.96 -32.63 -60.49
N VAL A 102 -37.87 -31.67 -60.40
CA VAL A 102 -37.86 -30.47 -61.23
C VAL A 102 -38.04 -29.23 -60.36
N GLN A 103 -37.36 -28.12 -60.67
CA GLN A 103 -37.53 -26.87 -59.93
C GLN A 103 -38.86 -26.22 -60.33
N ASN A 104 -39.89 -26.34 -59.51
CA ASN A 104 -41.22 -25.82 -59.82
C ASN A 104 -41.96 -25.26 -58.59
N GLY A 105 -43.20 -24.79 -58.78
CA GLY A 105 -44.01 -24.26 -57.68
C GLY A 105 -43.34 -23.07 -56.96
N THR A 106 -43.07 -23.22 -55.66
CA THR A 106 -42.44 -22.17 -54.83
C THR A 106 -40.96 -22.45 -54.50
N GLU A 107 -40.37 -23.45 -55.13
CA GLU A 107 -38.99 -23.89 -54.90
C GLU A 107 -37.95 -22.88 -55.40
N THR A 108 -36.80 -22.82 -54.72
CA THR A 108 -35.68 -21.96 -55.13
C THR A 108 -34.58 -22.72 -55.86
N ASP A 109 -34.50 -24.04 -55.70
CA ASP A 109 -33.72 -24.98 -56.53
C ASP A 109 -34.51 -26.30 -56.64
N VAL A 110 -34.06 -27.25 -57.47
CA VAL A 110 -34.75 -28.52 -57.73
C VAL A 110 -35.04 -29.27 -56.42
N ASP A 111 -36.33 -29.46 -56.11
CA ASP A 111 -36.85 -30.15 -54.91
C ASP A 111 -36.45 -29.52 -53.56
N CYS A 112 -36.06 -28.24 -53.53
CA CYS A 112 -35.66 -27.59 -52.28
C CYS A 112 -35.85 -26.07 -52.25
N GLY A 113 -35.94 -25.54 -51.04
CA GLY A 113 -36.11 -24.12 -50.76
C GLY A 113 -37.54 -23.61 -51.00
N GLY A 114 -37.85 -22.40 -50.55
CA GLY A 114 -39.22 -21.92 -50.50
C GLY A 114 -40.03 -22.47 -49.32
N PRO A 115 -41.31 -22.10 -49.19
CA PRO A 115 -42.13 -22.41 -48.02
C PRO A 115 -42.55 -23.88 -47.86
N THR A 116 -42.55 -24.68 -48.93
CA THR A 116 -43.15 -26.03 -48.95
C THR A 116 -42.15 -27.16 -49.21
N ALA A 117 -40.92 -26.86 -49.59
CA ALA A 117 -39.86 -27.82 -49.86
C ALA A 117 -38.81 -27.84 -48.73
N PRO A 118 -38.07 -28.95 -48.55
CA PRO A 118 -36.98 -28.97 -47.58
C PRO A 118 -35.91 -27.92 -47.91
N PRO A 119 -35.18 -27.38 -46.92
CA PRO A 119 -34.08 -26.45 -47.18
C PRO A 119 -33.00 -27.07 -48.09
N CYS A 120 -32.44 -26.27 -48.97
CA CYS A 120 -31.40 -26.65 -49.90
C CYS A 120 -30.02 -26.81 -49.21
N GLU A 121 -29.23 -27.78 -49.68
CA GLU A 121 -27.83 -27.95 -49.27
C GLU A 121 -26.93 -26.84 -49.87
N THR A 122 -25.68 -26.74 -49.41
CA THR A 122 -24.70 -25.77 -49.90
C THR A 122 -24.55 -25.77 -51.44
N ASN A 123 -24.37 -24.59 -52.03
CA ASN A 123 -24.26 -24.27 -53.46
C ASN A 123 -25.55 -24.41 -54.30
N LYS A 124 -26.69 -24.67 -53.66
CA LYS A 124 -28.00 -24.67 -54.32
C LYS A 124 -28.62 -23.28 -54.33
N LYS A 125 -29.48 -23.00 -55.31
CA LYS A 125 -30.13 -21.69 -55.46
C LYS A 125 -31.10 -21.38 -54.33
N CYS A 126 -31.09 -20.12 -53.88
CA CYS A 126 -31.92 -19.64 -52.79
C CYS A 126 -32.39 -18.21 -53.04
N LYS A 127 -33.43 -17.76 -52.31
CA LYS A 127 -33.87 -16.35 -52.29
C LYS A 127 -33.87 -15.74 -50.90
N ALA A 128 -33.90 -16.57 -49.87
CA ALA A 128 -33.83 -16.19 -48.47
C ALA A 128 -33.08 -17.25 -47.66
N GLY A 129 -32.53 -16.86 -46.52
CA GLY A 129 -31.77 -17.78 -45.64
C GLY A 129 -32.52 -19.06 -45.28
N LYS A 130 -33.84 -18.97 -45.05
CA LYS A 130 -34.70 -20.13 -44.76
C LYS A 130 -34.76 -21.18 -45.88
N ASP A 131 -34.38 -20.81 -47.10
CA ASP A 131 -34.33 -21.73 -48.24
C ASP A 131 -33.10 -22.64 -48.15
N CYS A 132 -32.17 -22.36 -47.24
CA CYS A 132 -30.90 -23.07 -47.08
C CYS A 132 -30.85 -23.81 -45.75
N ARG A 133 -30.25 -25.01 -45.75
CA ARG A 133 -30.11 -25.85 -44.56
C ARG A 133 -29.36 -25.15 -43.43
N ASP A 134 -28.31 -24.40 -43.77
CA ASP A 134 -27.49 -23.65 -42.81
C ASP A 134 -27.98 -22.20 -42.62
N GLY A 135 -29.11 -21.82 -43.23
CA GLY A 135 -29.73 -20.51 -43.02
C GLY A 135 -29.09 -19.35 -43.80
N ILE A 136 -28.05 -19.59 -44.60
CA ILE A 136 -27.30 -18.56 -45.33
C ILE A 136 -27.63 -18.62 -46.81
N CYS A 137 -28.21 -17.54 -47.32
CA CYS A 137 -28.38 -17.33 -48.76
C CYS A 137 -27.53 -16.13 -49.19
N ALA A 138 -26.42 -16.39 -49.87
CA ALA A 138 -25.48 -15.37 -50.33
C ALA A 138 -25.27 -15.54 -51.84
N ASP A 139 -25.30 -14.43 -52.58
CA ASP A 139 -25.16 -14.43 -54.04
C ASP A 139 -26.10 -15.43 -54.75
N ASP A 140 -27.37 -15.46 -54.31
CA ASP A 140 -28.44 -16.36 -54.79
C ASP A 140 -28.13 -17.86 -54.62
N ALA A 141 -27.15 -18.24 -53.79
CA ALA A 141 -26.80 -19.62 -53.48
C ALA A 141 -26.63 -19.88 -51.97
N CYS A 142 -26.94 -21.09 -51.53
CA CYS A 142 -26.74 -21.51 -50.15
C CYS A 142 -25.25 -21.57 -49.83
N ALA A 143 -24.79 -20.76 -48.89
CA ALA A 143 -23.39 -20.75 -48.50
C ALA A 143 -23.08 -21.88 -47.49
N ALA A 144 -21.81 -22.22 -47.37
CA ALA A 144 -21.36 -23.09 -46.28
C ALA A 144 -21.39 -22.31 -44.95
N PRO A 145 -21.63 -22.97 -43.81
CA PRO A 145 -21.59 -22.33 -42.50
C PRO A 145 -20.21 -21.71 -42.24
N GLY A 146 -20.20 -20.43 -41.84
CA GLY A 146 -19.03 -19.66 -41.46
C GLY A 146 -19.05 -19.34 -39.96
N PRO A 147 -17.88 -19.12 -39.32
CA PRO A 147 -17.80 -18.90 -37.87
C PRO A 147 -18.29 -17.52 -37.40
N ASP A 148 -18.73 -16.65 -38.31
CA ASP A 148 -19.14 -15.26 -38.08
C ASP A 148 -20.20 -14.78 -39.09
N ASP A 149 -21.10 -15.68 -39.50
CA ASP A 149 -22.07 -15.46 -40.58
C ASP A 149 -23.45 -14.92 -40.14
N GLY A 150 -23.66 -14.76 -38.83
CA GLY A 150 -24.88 -14.23 -38.23
C GLY A 150 -25.95 -15.28 -37.91
N VAL A 151 -25.69 -16.56 -38.14
CA VAL A 151 -26.65 -17.66 -37.97
C VAL A 151 -26.03 -18.79 -37.15
N LYS A 152 -26.72 -19.24 -36.10
CA LYS A 152 -26.31 -20.45 -35.36
C LYS A 152 -26.46 -21.70 -36.24
N ASN A 153 -25.38 -22.14 -36.86
CA ASN A 153 -25.33 -23.30 -37.76
C ASN A 153 -24.04 -24.13 -37.52
N GLY A 154 -23.76 -25.11 -38.38
CA GLY A 154 -22.54 -25.92 -38.25
C GLY A 154 -22.41 -26.63 -36.89
N ASP A 155 -21.28 -26.42 -36.22
CA ASP A 155 -20.98 -26.94 -34.87
C ASP A 155 -21.06 -25.88 -33.76
N GLU A 156 -21.65 -24.72 -34.05
CA GLU A 156 -21.79 -23.62 -33.10
C GLU A 156 -22.76 -23.91 -31.95
N THR A 157 -22.44 -23.42 -30.75
CA THR A 157 -23.30 -23.59 -29.57
C THR A 157 -24.18 -22.38 -29.29
N ASP A 158 -23.83 -21.22 -29.83
CA ASP A 158 -24.68 -20.03 -29.97
C ASP A 158 -24.33 -19.30 -31.27
N VAL A 159 -25.11 -18.30 -31.69
CA VAL A 159 -24.88 -17.56 -32.94
C VAL A 159 -23.45 -17.02 -32.99
N ASP A 160 -22.68 -17.48 -33.98
CA ASP A 160 -21.30 -17.08 -34.28
C ASP A 160 -20.27 -17.40 -33.17
N CYS A 161 -20.56 -18.40 -32.32
CA CYS A 161 -19.62 -18.81 -31.28
C CYS A 161 -19.78 -20.25 -30.76
N GLY A 162 -18.70 -20.76 -30.17
CA GLY A 162 -18.61 -22.12 -29.63
C GLY A 162 -18.30 -23.16 -30.70
N GLY A 163 -18.25 -24.43 -30.31
CA GLY A 163 -17.82 -25.49 -31.23
C GLY A 163 -16.31 -25.51 -31.44
N ALA A 164 -15.85 -26.13 -32.53
CA ALA A 164 -14.44 -26.30 -32.85
C ALA A 164 -13.90 -25.19 -33.77
N VAL A 165 -14.77 -24.54 -34.54
CA VAL A 165 -14.37 -23.60 -35.61
C VAL A 165 -14.59 -22.14 -35.21
N ALA A 166 -15.70 -21.81 -34.54
CA ALA A 166 -16.01 -20.45 -34.13
C ALA A 166 -15.29 -20.05 -32.83
N ALA A 167 -15.23 -18.73 -32.56
CA ALA A 167 -14.63 -18.21 -31.33
C ALA A 167 -15.42 -18.66 -30.10
N ALA A 168 -14.78 -18.78 -28.93
CA ALA A 168 -15.48 -19.14 -27.70
C ALA A 168 -16.51 -18.06 -27.31
N CYS A 169 -17.69 -18.50 -26.91
CA CYS A 169 -18.80 -17.66 -26.51
C CYS A 169 -18.52 -16.85 -25.24
N VAL A 170 -19.03 -15.62 -25.19
CA VAL A 170 -19.02 -14.77 -23.99
C VAL A 170 -20.08 -15.20 -22.96
N ALA A 171 -19.99 -14.71 -21.73
CA ALA A 171 -20.98 -15.02 -20.70
C ALA A 171 -22.43 -14.69 -21.14
N GLY A 172 -23.37 -15.56 -20.80
CA GLY A 172 -24.79 -15.46 -21.16
C GLY A 172 -25.18 -16.11 -22.49
N LYS A 173 -24.21 -16.58 -23.28
CA LYS A 173 -24.41 -17.29 -24.55
C LYS A 173 -24.50 -18.81 -24.35
N GLY A 174 -25.14 -19.50 -25.28
CA GLY A 174 -25.31 -20.95 -25.28
C GLY A 174 -24.00 -21.74 -25.43
N CYS A 175 -23.87 -22.86 -24.72
CA CYS A 175 -22.70 -23.73 -24.74
C CYS A 175 -23.09 -25.20 -24.55
N ALA A 176 -22.22 -26.12 -24.97
CA ALA A 176 -22.36 -27.55 -24.69
C ALA A 176 -21.29 -28.07 -23.71
N LYS A 177 -20.11 -27.43 -23.69
CA LYS A 177 -18.98 -27.78 -22.82
C LYS A 177 -18.16 -26.53 -22.52
N GLY A 178 -17.30 -26.62 -21.51
CA GLY A 178 -16.47 -25.50 -21.08
C GLY A 178 -15.65 -24.85 -22.20
N SER A 179 -15.09 -25.63 -23.14
CA SER A 179 -14.30 -25.07 -24.25
C SER A 179 -15.08 -24.13 -25.16
N ASP A 180 -16.41 -24.20 -25.16
CA ASP A 180 -17.25 -23.32 -25.96
C ASP A 180 -17.38 -21.92 -25.33
N CYS A 181 -16.91 -21.73 -24.09
CA CYS A 181 -16.99 -20.49 -23.33
C CYS A 181 -15.61 -19.86 -23.12
N THR A 182 -15.54 -18.54 -23.24
CA THR A 182 -14.33 -17.76 -22.88
C THR A 182 -13.94 -17.95 -21.41
N SER A 183 -14.92 -18.11 -20.51
CA SER A 183 -14.70 -18.43 -19.08
C SER A 183 -14.28 -19.89 -18.82
N LYS A 184 -14.39 -20.75 -19.83
CA LYS A 184 -14.29 -22.22 -19.71
C LYS A 184 -15.38 -22.88 -18.86
N ILE A 185 -16.41 -22.14 -18.47
CA ILE A 185 -17.50 -22.64 -17.62
C ILE A 185 -18.80 -22.64 -18.41
N CYS A 186 -19.22 -23.83 -18.78
CA CYS A 186 -20.56 -24.08 -19.30
C CYS A 186 -21.41 -24.70 -18.20
N LYS A 187 -22.46 -24.00 -17.77
CA LYS A 187 -23.38 -24.48 -16.75
C LYS A 187 -24.80 -24.20 -17.18
N ASP A 188 -25.65 -25.21 -17.06
CA ASP A 188 -27.06 -25.14 -17.48
C ASP A 188 -27.18 -24.65 -18.94
N ASP A 189 -26.31 -25.18 -19.82
CA ASP A 189 -26.18 -24.86 -21.25
C ASP A 189 -25.88 -23.38 -21.57
N VAL A 190 -25.41 -22.61 -20.58
CA VAL A 190 -25.05 -21.20 -20.71
C VAL A 190 -23.65 -20.93 -20.19
N CYS A 191 -22.87 -20.16 -20.96
CA CYS A 191 -21.57 -19.69 -20.55
C CYS A 191 -21.69 -18.78 -19.33
N GLN A 192 -21.04 -19.15 -18.24
CA GLN A 192 -21.01 -18.33 -17.04
C GLN A 192 -19.92 -17.25 -17.17
N ALA A 193 -20.05 -16.17 -16.42
CA ALA A 193 -18.93 -15.25 -16.23
C ALA A 193 -17.82 -15.97 -15.44
N GLY A 194 -16.56 -15.74 -15.81
CA GLY A 194 -15.44 -16.16 -14.97
C GLY A 194 -15.42 -15.37 -13.68
N LEU A 195 -15.34 -16.05 -12.54
CA LEU A 195 -15.24 -15.46 -11.21
C LEU A 195 -13.85 -15.75 -10.65
N ALA A 196 -13.36 -14.86 -9.81
CA ALA A 196 -12.04 -14.95 -9.17
C ALA A 196 -11.88 -16.11 -8.16
N ASP A 197 -12.88 -16.97 -8.01
CA ASP A 197 -12.96 -18.05 -7.04
C ASP A 197 -13.78 -19.26 -7.55
N ASP A 198 -13.82 -19.48 -8.87
CA ASP A 198 -14.63 -20.51 -9.52
C ASP A 198 -13.92 -21.86 -9.76
N GLY A 199 -12.65 -21.97 -9.40
CA GLY A 199 -11.85 -23.18 -9.55
C GLY A 199 -11.20 -23.31 -10.93
N VAL A 200 -11.30 -22.30 -11.80
CA VAL A 200 -10.83 -22.37 -13.19
C VAL A 200 -10.02 -21.14 -13.56
N LYS A 201 -8.78 -21.33 -14.03
CA LYS A 201 -7.97 -20.24 -14.58
C LYS A 201 -8.64 -19.59 -15.80
N ASN A 202 -9.27 -18.45 -15.59
CA ASN A 202 -9.99 -17.68 -16.60
C ASN A 202 -9.85 -16.15 -16.36
N GLY A 203 -10.50 -15.32 -17.17
CA GLY A 203 -10.39 -13.87 -17.03
C GLY A 203 -8.95 -13.35 -17.20
N ASP A 204 -8.51 -12.50 -16.28
CA ASP A 204 -7.14 -11.95 -16.24
C ASP A 204 -6.23 -12.65 -15.22
N GLU A 205 -6.65 -13.80 -14.69
CA GLU A 205 -5.91 -14.57 -13.68
C GLU A 205 -4.58 -15.13 -14.21
N THR A 206 -3.55 -15.08 -13.36
CA THR A 206 -2.24 -15.67 -13.68
C THR A 206 -2.07 -17.10 -13.20
N ASP A 207 -2.86 -17.54 -12.22
CA ASP A 207 -3.06 -18.93 -11.82
C ASP A 207 -4.52 -19.15 -11.42
N VAL A 208 -4.96 -20.39 -11.20
CA VAL A 208 -6.35 -20.71 -10.85
C VAL A 208 -6.80 -19.91 -9.62
N ASP A 209 -7.83 -19.07 -9.79
CA ASP A 209 -8.46 -18.23 -8.76
C ASP A 209 -7.52 -17.19 -8.12
N CYS A 210 -6.44 -16.80 -8.79
CA CYS A 210 -5.52 -15.81 -8.27
C CYS A 210 -4.65 -15.09 -9.31
N GLY A 211 -4.16 -13.92 -8.90
CA GLY A 211 -3.31 -13.04 -9.70
C GLY A 211 -4.09 -12.27 -10.77
N GLY A 212 -3.39 -11.44 -11.54
CA GLY A 212 -4.08 -10.48 -12.40
C GLY A 212 -4.69 -9.32 -11.63
N GLY A 213 -5.62 -8.60 -12.25
CA GLY A 213 -6.26 -7.41 -11.67
C GLY A 213 -7.56 -7.68 -10.92
N THR A 214 -8.25 -8.79 -11.21
CA THR A 214 -9.58 -9.07 -10.65
C THR A 214 -9.60 -10.09 -9.52
N ALA A 215 -8.61 -11.00 -9.46
CA ALA A 215 -8.51 -12.04 -8.45
C ALA A 215 -7.55 -11.64 -7.30
N PRO A 216 -7.67 -12.28 -6.11
CA PRO A 216 -6.70 -12.04 -5.03
C PRO A 216 -5.28 -12.44 -5.46
N ALA A 217 -4.26 -11.81 -4.87
CA ALA A 217 -2.88 -12.18 -5.14
C ALA A 217 -2.61 -13.64 -4.75
N CYS A 218 -1.82 -14.34 -5.57
CA CYS A 218 -1.47 -15.73 -5.40
C CYS A 218 -0.51 -15.97 -4.23
N ASP A 219 -0.67 -17.13 -3.60
CA ASP A 219 0.31 -17.70 -2.67
C ASP A 219 1.60 -18.10 -3.40
N ALA A 220 2.65 -18.42 -2.63
CA ALA A 220 3.90 -18.91 -3.20
C ALA A 220 3.71 -20.19 -4.02
N ASN A 221 4.60 -20.39 -4.99
CA ASN A 221 4.62 -21.49 -5.96
C ASN A 221 3.50 -21.47 -7.02
N LYS A 222 2.68 -20.42 -7.05
CA LYS A 222 1.67 -20.19 -8.08
C LYS A 222 2.22 -19.39 -9.27
N ALA A 223 1.61 -19.55 -10.43
CA ALA A 223 2.00 -18.86 -11.65
C ALA A 223 1.72 -17.35 -11.58
N CYS A 224 2.64 -16.55 -12.12
CA CYS A 224 2.57 -15.10 -12.11
C CYS A 224 3.25 -14.48 -13.33
N VAL A 225 2.93 -13.22 -13.59
CA VAL A 225 3.54 -12.35 -14.60
C VAL A 225 4.18 -11.13 -13.94
N GLU A 226 3.49 -10.49 -12.99
CA GLU A 226 3.92 -9.28 -12.29
C GLU A 226 3.87 -9.49 -10.77
N GLY A 227 5.02 -9.52 -10.09
CA GLY A 227 5.11 -9.83 -8.66
C GLY A 227 4.21 -8.97 -7.77
N ALA A 228 4.27 -7.65 -7.93
CA ALA A 228 3.57 -6.70 -7.06
C ALA A 228 2.04 -6.84 -7.07
N ARG A 229 1.49 -7.37 -8.18
CA ARG A 229 0.06 -7.58 -8.37
C ARG A 229 -0.32 -9.04 -8.15
N ASP A 230 0.44 -9.95 -8.74
CA ASP A 230 0.06 -11.35 -8.82
C ASP A 230 0.44 -12.15 -7.58
N CYS A 231 1.40 -11.70 -6.78
CA CYS A 231 1.94 -12.48 -5.67
C CYS A 231 1.73 -11.77 -4.33
N LYS A 232 1.26 -12.50 -3.31
CA LYS A 232 1.18 -11.97 -1.94
C LYS A 232 2.56 -11.52 -1.42
N SER A 233 3.63 -12.21 -1.84
CA SER A 233 5.03 -11.84 -1.54
C SER A 233 5.53 -10.63 -2.32
N LYS A 234 4.80 -10.17 -3.34
CA LYS A 234 5.22 -9.16 -4.31
C LYS A 234 6.37 -9.58 -5.22
N VAL A 235 6.83 -10.83 -5.14
CA VAL A 235 7.98 -11.34 -5.90
C VAL A 235 7.52 -12.43 -6.87
N CYS A 236 7.59 -12.11 -8.17
CA CYS A 236 7.43 -13.09 -9.25
C CYS A 236 8.80 -13.35 -9.87
N LYS A 237 9.29 -14.60 -9.81
CA LYS A 237 10.58 -14.99 -10.40
C LYS A 237 10.40 -16.25 -11.22
N ALA A 238 10.90 -16.21 -12.46
CA ALA A 238 10.73 -17.30 -13.43
C ALA A 238 9.26 -17.71 -13.63
N GLY A 239 8.35 -16.74 -13.60
CA GLY A 239 6.91 -16.97 -13.77
C GLY A 239 6.21 -17.59 -12.57
N VAL A 240 6.85 -17.65 -11.40
CA VAL A 240 6.32 -18.26 -10.18
C VAL A 240 6.47 -17.33 -8.98
N CYS A 241 5.41 -17.22 -8.17
CA CYS A 241 5.41 -16.45 -6.93
C CYS A 241 6.38 -17.08 -5.92
N GLN A 242 7.28 -16.26 -5.38
CA GLN A 242 8.27 -16.72 -4.41
C GLN A 242 7.73 -16.64 -2.99
N GLU A 243 8.24 -17.49 -2.10
CA GLU A 243 8.08 -17.29 -0.65
C GLU A 243 8.71 -15.96 -0.22
N PRO A 244 8.10 -15.19 0.69
CA PRO A 244 8.70 -13.99 1.29
C PRO A 244 10.06 -14.31 1.92
N LYS A 245 11.08 -13.48 1.69
CA LYS A 245 12.39 -13.63 2.34
C LYS A 245 12.90 -12.29 2.85
N GLY A 246 13.53 -12.33 4.02
CA GLY A 246 14.19 -11.20 4.69
C GLY A 246 15.40 -10.58 3.98
N ASP A 247 15.59 -10.85 2.69
CA ASP A 247 16.74 -10.46 1.87
C ASP A 247 16.43 -10.42 0.36
N ASP A 248 15.15 -10.29 -0.02
CA ASP A 248 14.71 -10.33 -1.42
C ASP A 248 14.54 -8.95 -2.08
N GLY A 249 14.77 -7.88 -1.34
CA GLY A 249 14.76 -6.50 -1.84
C GLY A 249 13.38 -5.85 -1.82
N VAL A 250 12.35 -6.51 -1.26
CA VAL A 250 10.99 -5.94 -1.20
C VAL A 250 10.38 -6.09 0.18
N LYS A 251 9.67 -5.05 0.64
CA LYS A 251 8.91 -5.13 1.90
C LYS A 251 7.73 -6.11 1.79
N ASN A 252 7.89 -7.32 2.31
CA ASN A 252 6.88 -8.38 2.27
C ASN A 252 6.84 -9.18 3.59
N GLY A 253 6.03 -10.24 3.64
CA GLY A 253 5.89 -11.06 4.85
C GLY A 253 5.49 -10.22 6.08
N ASP A 254 6.25 -10.36 7.16
CA ASP A 254 6.06 -9.64 8.42
C ASP A 254 7.09 -8.52 8.64
N GLU A 255 7.83 -8.15 7.58
CA GLU A 255 8.83 -7.09 7.63
C GLU A 255 8.23 -5.71 7.94
N THR A 256 8.96 -4.93 8.73
CA THR A 256 8.56 -3.57 9.07
C THR A 256 9.22 -2.51 8.21
N ASP A 257 10.33 -2.84 7.57
CA ASP A 257 10.92 -2.13 6.44
C ASP A 257 11.53 -3.15 5.46
N VAL A 258 11.96 -2.71 4.27
CA VAL A 258 12.52 -3.59 3.24
C VAL A 258 13.64 -4.46 3.83
N ASP A 259 13.46 -5.79 3.78
CA ASP A 259 14.41 -6.80 4.24
C ASP A 259 14.79 -6.70 5.72
N CYS A 260 13.94 -6.09 6.56
CA CYS A 260 14.26 -5.97 7.98
C CYS A 260 13.03 -5.87 8.92
N GLY A 261 13.28 -6.22 10.19
CA GLY A 261 12.29 -6.17 11.26
C GLY A 261 11.27 -7.31 11.16
N GLY A 262 10.20 -7.23 11.95
CA GLY A 262 9.23 -8.31 12.05
C GLY A 262 9.64 -9.40 13.04
N ALA A 263 8.78 -10.40 13.20
CA ALA A 263 9.00 -11.57 14.03
C ALA A 263 9.65 -12.74 13.27
N GLY A 264 9.80 -12.62 11.95
CA GLY A 264 10.30 -13.63 11.03
C GLY A 264 11.69 -14.11 11.42
N ALA A 265 11.81 -15.42 11.64
CA ALA A 265 13.10 -16.04 11.91
C ALA A 265 14.01 -15.92 10.68
N GLY A 266 15.11 -15.17 10.80
CA GLY A 266 16.11 -15.01 9.74
C GLY A 266 16.20 -13.58 9.18
N THR A 267 15.20 -12.74 9.41
CA THR A 267 15.22 -11.34 8.98
C THR A 267 16.11 -10.50 9.91
N PRO A 268 17.07 -9.71 9.38
CA PRO A 268 17.90 -8.86 10.22
C PRO A 268 17.07 -7.75 10.86
N ARG A 269 17.53 -7.25 12.01
CA ARG A 269 16.89 -6.09 12.64
C ARG A 269 17.20 -4.81 11.86
N CYS A 270 16.21 -3.94 11.76
CA CYS A 270 16.28 -2.68 11.05
C CYS A 270 17.31 -1.71 11.67
N ALA A 271 18.12 -1.10 10.81
CA ALA A 271 19.04 -0.02 11.17
C ALA A 271 18.27 1.26 11.56
N ALA A 272 18.96 2.20 12.20
CA ALA A 272 18.33 3.47 12.60
C ALA A 272 17.77 4.24 11.38
N GLY A 273 16.58 4.82 11.54
CA GLY A 273 15.86 5.54 10.49
C GLY A 273 14.92 4.70 9.63
N LEU A 274 15.03 3.37 9.66
CA LEU A 274 14.14 2.44 8.96
C LEU A 274 12.85 2.17 9.76
N GLY A 275 11.80 1.74 9.07
CA GLY A 275 10.47 1.48 9.61
C GLY A 275 10.41 0.36 10.66
N CYS A 276 9.58 0.55 11.67
CA CYS A 276 9.36 -0.41 12.76
C CYS A 276 7.92 -0.36 13.29
N ALA A 277 7.44 -1.49 13.81
CA ALA A 277 6.18 -1.60 14.53
C ALA A 277 6.39 -1.71 16.04
N VAL A 278 7.42 -2.47 16.45
CA VAL A 278 7.78 -2.76 17.84
C VAL A 278 9.29 -2.57 18.05
N HIS A 279 9.72 -2.40 19.30
CA HIS A 279 11.13 -2.11 19.58
C HIS A 279 12.09 -3.20 19.09
N THR A 280 11.67 -4.47 19.11
CA THR A 280 12.49 -5.62 18.72
C THR A 280 12.80 -5.69 17.23
N ASP A 281 12.06 -4.95 16.40
CA ASP A 281 12.35 -4.82 14.97
C ASP A 281 13.69 -4.12 14.72
N CYS A 282 14.10 -3.25 15.65
CA CYS A 282 15.25 -2.38 15.48
C CYS A 282 16.51 -2.99 16.07
N ALA A 283 17.65 -2.80 15.41
CA ALA A 283 18.96 -3.22 15.91
C ALA A 283 19.29 -2.58 17.27
N SER A 284 18.83 -1.34 17.48
CA SER A 284 18.93 -0.63 18.75
C SER A 284 18.03 -1.21 19.84
N ASN A 285 17.03 -2.03 19.50
CA ASN A 285 15.90 -2.40 20.35
C ASN A 285 15.11 -1.16 20.81
N GLY A 286 14.83 -0.24 19.88
CA GLY A 286 14.10 1.00 20.12
C GLY A 286 13.39 1.52 18.88
N CYS A 287 12.11 1.18 18.72
CA CYS A 287 11.20 1.81 17.76
C CYS A 287 10.67 3.15 18.32
N ALA A 288 10.84 4.24 17.58
CA ALA A 288 10.49 5.59 18.00
C ALA A 288 9.02 5.96 17.70
N PHE A 289 8.61 7.10 18.25
CA PHE A 289 7.26 7.67 18.12
C PHE A 289 6.79 7.86 16.66
N ASP A 290 7.73 8.09 15.74
CA ASP A 290 7.50 8.29 14.30
C ASP A 290 7.53 6.97 13.50
N LYS A 291 7.47 5.82 14.18
CA LYS A 291 7.55 4.48 13.60
C LYS A 291 8.86 4.20 12.85
N LYS A 292 9.94 4.87 13.24
CA LYS A 292 11.29 4.60 12.77
C LYS A 292 12.20 4.10 13.87
N CYS A 293 13.20 3.29 13.52
CA CYS A 293 14.18 2.80 14.46
C CYS A 293 15.06 3.94 14.99
N ALA A 294 15.07 4.10 16.31
CA ALA A 294 15.90 5.07 17.00
C ALA A 294 17.38 4.65 16.97
N ALA A 295 18.28 5.63 17.04
CA ALA A 295 19.73 5.40 17.13
C ALA A 295 20.16 4.66 18.42
N GLY A 296 19.36 4.78 19.48
CA GLY A 296 19.56 4.09 20.75
C GLY A 296 18.20 3.79 21.38
N ARG A 297 18.16 2.82 22.29
CA ARG A 297 16.90 2.32 22.84
C ARG A 297 16.17 3.29 23.76
N SER A 298 16.85 4.28 24.31
CA SER A 298 16.28 5.37 25.10
C SER A 298 15.73 6.51 24.25
N CYS A 299 16.09 6.60 22.96
CA CYS A 299 15.72 7.72 22.10
C CYS A 299 14.46 7.45 21.28
N THR A 300 13.47 6.80 21.89
CA THR A 300 12.20 6.43 21.25
C THR A 300 11.14 7.51 21.39
N LEU A 301 11.24 8.39 22.39
CA LEU A 301 10.29 9.49 22.61
C LEU A 301 10.60 10.68 21.70
N GLN A 302 9.56 11.46 21.36
CA GLN A 302 9.75 12.74 20.68
C GLN A 302 10.55 13.69 21.58
N HIS A 303 9.98 14.05 22.73
CA HIS A 303 10.59 14.93 23.72
C HIS A 303 11.72 14.21 24.44
N GLY A 304 12.94 14.73 24.31
CA GLY A 304 14.14 14.16 24.92
C GLY A 304 14.79 13.03 24.14
N GLY A 305 14.12 12.44 23.14
CA GLY A 305 14.73 11.41 22.27
C GLY A 305 15.28 11.96 20.96
N VAL A 306 14.60 12.93 20.34
CA VAL A 306 14.99 13.53 19.03
C VAL A 306 15.04 15.06 19.04
N THR A 307 15.07 15.69 20.22
CA THR A 307 15.00 17.15 20.40
C THR A 307 16.35 17.79 20.76
N CYS A 308 17.44 17.03 20.70
CA CYS A 308 18.77 17.55 20.99
C CYS A 308 19.31 18.29 19.77
N GLY A 309 20.05 19.37 20.00
CA GLY A 309 20.55 20.21 18.91
C GLY A 309 20.19 21.68 19.10
N VAL A 310 20.28 22.44 18.01
CA VAL A 310 20.22 23.90 18.05
C VAL A 310 18.77 24.37 18.05
N GLY A 311 18.47 25.41 18.84
CA GLY A 311 17.17 26.05 18.91
C GLY A 311 16.12 25.27 19.69
N GLU A 312 15.10 25.97 20.20
CA GLU A 312 14.03 25.34 20.97
C GLU A 312 13.06 24.52 20.12
N VAL A 313 12.35 23.58 20.75
CA VAL A 313 11.31 22.79 20.07
C VAL A 313 10.23 23.73 19.52
N GLY A 314 10.02 23.70 18.21
CA GLY A 314 9.08 24.58 17.50
C GLY A 314 9.62 25.97 17.14
N ALA A 315 10.86 26.32 17.49
CA ALA A 315 11.45 27.59 17.12
C ALA A 315 11.92 27.61 15.65
N ALA A 316 11.83 28.77 15.00
CA ALA A 316 12.36 28.98 13.66
C ALA A 316 13.88 28.78 13.64
N GLY A 317 14.39 28.04 12.65
CA GLY A 317 15.81 27.71 12.54
C GLY A 317 16.31 26.66 13.54
N ALA A 318 15.40 26.02 14.30
CA ALA A 318 15.76 24.86 15.10
C ALA A 318 16.23 23.70 14.20
N ASN A 319 17.31 23.03 14.62
CA ASN A 319 17.86 21.87 13.93
C ASN A 319 18.15 20.80 14.98
N HIS A 320 17.25 19.82 15.06
CA HIS A 320 17.32 18.73 16.02
C HIS A 320 17.79 17.44 15.39
N GLU A 321 18.49 16.65 16.19
CA GLU A 321 18.95 15.31 15.88
C GLU A 321 18.65 14.38 17.07
N SER A 322 18.93 13.09 16.92
CA SER A 322 18.78 12.14 18.01
C SER A 322 19.62 12.56 19.24
N CYS A 323 19.00 12.53 20.42
CA CYS A 323 19.68 12.68 21.69
C CYS A 323 20.62 11.51 22.03
N CYS A 324 20.58 10.44 21.22
CA CYS A 324 21.50 9.30 21.26
C CYS A 324 22.62 9.45 20.23
N ALA A 325 22.77 10.62 19.59
CA ALA A 325 23.88 10.86 18.68
C ALA A 325 25.22 10.75 19.41
N ARG A 326 26.16 10.01 18.81
CA ARG A 326 27.47 9.67 19.40
C ARG A 326 28.60 10.25 18.57
N ALA A 327 29.66 10.70 19.21
CA ALA A 327 30.89 11.18 18.58
C ALA A 327 32.10 10.32 18.98
N PRO A 328 33.13 10.24 18.13
CA PRO A 328 34.36 9.53 18.50
C PRO A 328 35.09 10.24 19.64
N ILE A 329 35.73 9.47 20.53
CA ILE A 329 36.74 10.00 21.44
C ILE A 329 38.10 9.89 20.74
N VAL A 330 38.83 11.00 20.65
CA VAL A 330 40.10 11.11 19.90
C VAL A 330 41.09 10.02 20.31
N ASP A 331 41.64 9.33 19.31
CA ASP A 331 42.60 8.23 19.43
C ASP A 331 42.15 7.06 20.32
N THR A 332 40.85 6.78 20.29
CA THR A 332 40.26 5.58 20.89
C THR A 332 39.24 4.96 19.92
N ALA A 333 38.95 3.67 20.10
CA ALA A 333 37.84 3.02 19.37
C ALA A 333 36.45 3.38 19.95
N ALA A 334 36.41 4.01 21.13
CA ALA A 334 35.18 4.28 21.87
C ALA A 334 34.44 5.50 21.30
N ARG A 335 33.11 5.47 21.42
CA ARG A 335 32.25 6.61 21.10
C ARG A 335 31.54 7.10 22.35
N ILE A 336 31.39 8.42 22.48
CA ILE A 336 30.69 9.05 23.60
C ILE A 336 29.41 9.72 23.11
N ASP A 337 28.38 9.74 23.95
CA ASP A 337 27.19 10.56 23.70
C ASP A 337 27.62 12.03 23.49
N LYS A 338 27.17 12.63 22.38
CA LYS A 338 27.40 14.06 22.07
C LYS A 338 26.77 14.95 23.13
N TYR A 339 25.64 14.49 23.68
CA TYR A 339 24.76 15.23 24.56
C TYR A 339 24.67 14.55 25.93
N HIS A 340 24.30 15.31 26.96
CA HIS A 340 23.86 14.71 28.22
C HIS A 340 22.64 13.82 28.00
N VAL A 341 22.50 12.78 28.82
CA VAL A 341 21.24 12.02 28.88
C VAL A 341 20.13 12.97 29.30
N THR A 342 19.02 12.95 28.56
CA THR A 342 17.85 13.78 28.83
C THR A 342 16.92 13.11 29.83
N ALA A 343 16.02 13.89 30.45
CA ALA A 343 14.97 13.33 31.28
C ALA A 343 14.04 12.39 30.48
N GLY A 344 13.74 12.70 29.21
CA GLY A 344 12.95 11.84 28.33
C GLY A 344 13.64 10.51 28.01
N ARG A 345 14.96 10.51 27.80
CA ARG A 345 15.72 9.24 27.63
C ARG A 345 15.61 8.37 28.87
N MET A 346 15.74 8.95 30.07
CA MET A 346 15.55 8.23 31.32
C MET A 346 14.11 7.73 31.49
N ARG A 347 13.11 8.53 31.08
CA ARG A 347 11.71 8.11 31.11
C ARG A 347 11.46 6.88 30.26
N ALA A 348 11.99 6.86 29.02
CA ALA A 348 11.93 5.68 28.17
C ALA A 348 12.55 4.44 28.85
N PHE A 349 13.64 4.59 29.61
CA PHE A 349 14.23 3.50 30.38
C PHE A 349 13.33 3.02 31.54
N ILE A 350 12.80 3.95 32.33
CA ILE A 350 11.91 3.62 33.45
C ILE A 350 10.63 2.94 32.94
N GLU A 351 10.01 3.46 31.89
CA GLU A 351 8.82 2.86 31.28
C GLU A 351 9.10 1.47 30.73
N ARG A 352 10.23 1.28 30.02
CA ARG A 352 10.60 -0.02 29.45
C ARG A 352 10.99 -1.08 30.47
N THR A 353 11.35 -0.67 31.68
CA THR A 353 11.59 -1.58 32.81
C THR A 353 10.37 -1.71 33.72
N ASN A 354 9.27 -1.01 33.41
CA ASN A 354 8.13 -0.85 34.31
C ASN A 354 8.56 -0.39 35.73
N GLY A 355 9.57 0.49 35.78
CA GLY A 355 10.24 0.96 36.99
C GLY A 355 11.17 -0.04 37.68
N ASN A 356 11.18 -1.31 37.27
CA ASN A 356 12.02 -2.35 37.87
C ASN A 356 13.41 -2.42 37.24
N VAL A 357 14.16 -1.34 37.39
CA VAL A 357 15.57 -1.26 36.98
C VAL A 357 16.41 -2.28 37.73
N ARG A 358 16.08 -2.57 39.00
CA ARG A 358 16.78 -3.56 39.84
C ARG A 358 16.83 -4.94 39.19
N ALA A 359 15.72 -5.41 38.61
CA ALA A 359 15.69 -6.71 37.92
C ALA A 359 16.64 -6.74 36.73
N PHE A 360 16.68 -5.65 35.94
CA PHE A 360 17.62 -5.53 34.83
C PHE A 360 19.07 -5.46 35.32
N ALA A 361 19.37 -4.59 36.29
CA ALA A 361 20.72 -4.30 36.75
C ALA A 361 21.44 -5.56 37.26
N LYS A 362 20.73 -6.46 37.94
CA LYS A 362 21.23 -7.77 38.39
C LYS A 362 21.75 -8.68 37.27
N THR A 363 21.29 -8.48 36.04
CA THR A 363 21.74 -9.25 34.87
C THR A 363 22.92 -8.59 34.14
N THR A 364 23.33 -7.40 34.58
CA THR A 364 24.41 -6.63 33.97
C THR A 364 25.77 -7.12 34.47
N ALA A 365 26.70 -7.34 33.54
CA ALA A 365 28.07 -7.73 33.88
C ALA A 365 28.75 -6.65 34.75
N GLY A 366 29.40 -7.08 35.83
CA GLY A 366 30.09 -6.17 36.76
C GLY A 366 29.15 -5.33 37.63
N TRP A 367 27.88 -5.72 37.76
CA TRP A 367 26.97 -5.16 38.76
C TRP A 367 27.27 -5.73 40.15
N ASN A 368 27.43 -4.87 41.15
CA ASN A 368 27.60 -5.29 42.53
C ASN A 368 26.23 -5.47 43.20
N ALA A 369 25.99 -6.63 43.81
CA ALA A 369 24.74 -6.91 44.53
C ALA A 369 24.46 -5.91 45.67
N SER A 370 25.49 -5.27 46.24
CA SER A 370 25.29 -4.21 47.24
C SER A 370 24.60 -2.97 46.68
N TRP A 371 24.56 -2.80 45.35
CA TRP A 371 23.91 -1.68 44.67
C TRP A 371 22.43 -1.92 44.36
N ASP A 372 21.90 -3.12 44.61
CA ASP A 372 20.53 -3.47 44.23
C ASP A 372 19.49 -2.53 44.83
N ALA A 373 19.65 -2.16 46.11
CA ALA A 373 18.74 -1.25 46.80
C ALA A 373 18.94 0.24 46.38
N LEU A 374 19.96 0.51 45.54
CA LEU A 374 20.30 1.85 45.03
C LEU A 374 19.76 2.13 43.63
N VAL A 375 18.93 1.21 43.13
CA VAL A 375 18.15 1.35 41.89
C VAL A 375 16.70 0.92 42.13
N PRO A 376 15.73 1.49 41.39
CA PRO A 376 14.32 1.26 41.68
C PRO A 376 13.86 -0.14 41.27
N ALA A 377 12.95 -0.70 42.05
CA ALA A 377 12.24 -1.95 41.73
C ALA A 377 10.78 -1.72 41.25
N SER A 378 10.30 -0.47 41.29
CA SER A 378 8.96 -0.09 40.83
C SER A 378 8.94 1.36 40.35
N VAL A 379 7.84 1.77 39.72
CA VAL A 379 7.64 3.16 39.25
C VAL A 379 7.62 4.14 40.43
N GLU A 380 7.06 3.74 41.57
CA GLU A 380 7.03 4.55 42.79
C GLU A 380 8.45 4.78 43.34
N GLU A 381 9.29 3.73 43.36
CA GLU A 381 10.69 3.89 43.74
C GLU A 381 11.45 4.74 42.73
N ALA A 382 11.17 4.60 41.43
CA ALA A 382 11.80 5.41 40.39
C ALA A 382 11.46 6.90 40.56
N ASN A 383 10.19 7.22 40.79
CA ASN A 383 9.73 8.58 41.06
C ASN A 383 10.39 9.14 42.33
N ARG A 384 10.52 8.36 43.40
CA ARG A 384 11.24 8.77 44.62
C ARG A 384 12.73 9.01 44.36
N MET A 385 13.37 8.14 43.60
CA MET A 385 14.81 8.22 43.32
C MET A 385 15.17 9.28 42.27
N LEU A 386 14.25 9.70 41.39
CA LEU A 386 14.49 10.73 40.37
C LEU A 386 13.84 12.08 40.71
N GLY A 387 12.96 12.11 41.72
CA GLY A 387 12.28 13.30 42.21
C GLY A 387 13.06 14.06 43.27
N SER A 388 12.33 14.92 44.00
CA SER A 388 12.89 15.86 44.98
C SER A 388 13.57 15.21 46.19
N TYR A 389 13.06 14.08 46.68
CA TYR A 389 13.49 13.53 47.96
C TYR A 389 13.56 12.00 47.96
N TRP A 390 14.58 11.46 48.63
CA TRP A 390 14.67 10.04 48.96
C TRP A 390 14.96 9.86 50.45
N VAL A 391 13.89 9.77 51.24
CA VAL A 391 13.96 9.49 52.67
C VAL A 391 14.24 8.01 52.91
N GLY A 392 15.12 7.70 53.87
CA GLY A 392 15.49 6.32 54.21
C GLY A 392 16.30 5.62 53.12
N ALA A 393 17.12 6.37 52.37
CA ALA A 393 18.00 5.77 51.37
C ALA A 393 19.02 4.82 52.03
N PRO A 394 19.25 3.60 51.50
CA PRO A 394 20.09 2.58 52.18
C PRO A 394 21.54 2.99 52.42
N ASN A 395 22.05 3.94 51.65
CA ASN A 395 23.42 4.45 51.68
C ASN A 395 23.55 5.83 52.34
N ASP A 396 22.45 6.38 52.87
CA ASP A 396 22.46 7.59 53.68
C ASP A 396 22.64 7.21 55.15
N ALA A 397 23.65 7.81 55.80
CA ALA A 397 23.94 7.54 57.20
C ALA A 397 22.88 8.09 58.16
N ASN A 398 22.08 9.07 57.70
CA ASN A 398 21.00 9.64 58.47
C ASN A 398 19.63 9.19 57.88
N PRO A 399 18.93 8.22 58.52
CA PRO A 399 17.69 7.68 57.97
C PRO A 399 16.55 8.70 57.92
N ASN A 400 16.67 9.81 58.65
CA ASN A 400 15.70 10.91 58.65
C ASN A 400 16.09 12.03 57.66
N ASN A 401 17.25 11.92 57.02
CA ASN A 401 17.66 12.89 56.02
C ASN A 401 17.03 12.58 54.66
N GLN A 402 16.83 13.64 53.90
CA GLN A 402 16.46 13.55 52.50
C GLN A 402 17.77 13.47 51.71
N SER A 403 18.13 12.27 51.27
CA SER A 403 19.41 11.96 50.59
C SER A 403 19.69 12.73 49.28
N LYS A 404 18.77 13.61 48.88
CA LYS A 404 18.79 14.45 47.68
C LYS A 404 18.16 15.83 47.91
N ARG A 405 18.31 16.40 49.12
CA ARG A 405 17.57 17.62 49.50
C ARG A 405 17.76 18.78 48.53
N SER A 406 18.94 18.86 47.94
CA SER A 406 19.29 19.81 46.90
C SER A 406 18.51 19.64 45.57
N CYS A 407 17.68 18.62 45.40
CA CYS A 407 16.87 18.41 44.20
C CYS A 407 15.45 18.95 44.28
N ALA A 408 15.03 19.44 45.44
CA ALA A 408 13.69 19.96 45.65
C ALA A 408 13.52 21.38 45.09
N PRO A 409 12.40 21.68 44.40
CA PRO A 409 12.06 23.01 43.89
C PRO A 409 12.31 24.13 44.92
N GLY A 410 13.28 25.01 44.67
CA GLY A 410 13.59 26.16 45.52
C GLY A 410 15.00 26.70 45.29
N SER A 411 15.49 27.53 46.24
CA SER A 411 16.63 28.44 46.01
C SER A 411 17.86 27.85 45.36
N PHE A 412 18.18 26.55 45.50
CA PHE A 412 19.14 25.90 44.62
C PHE A 412 18.78 24.43 44.33
N GLY A 413 17.49 24.08 44.16
CA GLY A 413 17.09 22.71 43.84
C GLY A 413 15.87 22.57 42.92
N GLY A 414 15.89 21.57 42.04
CA GLY A 414 14.82 21.28 41.07
C GLY A 414 15.23 20.18 40.09
N HIS A 415 14.57 19.03 40.16
CA HIS A 415 14.85 17.89 39.29
C HIS A 415 14.16 18.03 37.93
N THR A 416 14.83 17.63 36.86
CA THR A 416 14.29 17.67 35.50
C THR A 416 13.48 16.43 35.15
N TYR A 417 13.49 15.37 35.96
CA TYR A 417 12.63 14.22 35.71
C TYR A 417 11.23 14.49 36.25
N PHE A 418 10.23 14.62 35.38
CA PHE A 418 8.85 14.81 35.86
C PHE A 418 8.38 13.65 36.74
N THR A 419 7.92 14.00 37.94
CA THR A 419 7.23 13.12 38.90
C THR A 419 5.79 13.60 39.07
N PRO A 420 4.81 12.71 39.29
CA PRO A 420 3.46 13.11 39.67
C PRO A 420 3.48 13.92 40.98
N ARG A 421 2.66 14.97 41.04
CA ARG A 421 2.60 15.92 42.16
C ARG A 421 2.39 15.21 43.49
N SER A 422 3.35 15.34 44.42
CA SER A 422 3.32 14.67 45.72
C SER A 422 3.98 15.52 46.81
N GLY A 423 3.19 15.91 47.81
CA GLY A 423 3.69 16.76 48.91
C GLY A 423 4.27 18.07 48.40
N ASP A 424 5.48 18.43 48.86
CA ASP A 424 6.21 19.63 48.43
C ASP A 424 6.93 19.47 47.07
N ASP A 425 6.83 18.29 46.45
CA ASP A 425 7.39 18.00 45.12
C ASP A 425 6.48 18.59 44.03
N PHE A 426 6.76 19.85 43.68
CA PHE A 426 5.98 20.64 42.73
C PHE A 426 6.89 21.13 41.59
N SER A 427 6.64 20.70 40.34
CA SER A 427 7.28 21.33 39.18
C SER A 427 6.39 22.41 38.56
N ASP A 428 7.02 23.46 38.05
CA ASP A 428 6.36 24.52 37.27
C ASP A 428 6.18 24.14 35.79
N PHE A 429 6.73 23.00 35.37
CA PHE A 429 6.82 22.58 33.97
C PHE A 429 6.01 21.33 33.69
N THR A 430 5.53 21.20 32.46
CA THR A 430 4.92 19.95 31.99
C THR A 430 5.98 18.87 31.82
N GLN A 431 5.55 17.61 31.80
CA GLN A 431 6.44 16.50 31.49
C GLN A 431 7.19 16.70 30.17
N GLU A 432 6.52 17.10 29.10
CA GLU A 432 7.14 17.32 27.78
C GLU A 432 8.22 18.42 27.81
N GLN A 433 7.99 19.49 28.57
CA GLN A 433 8.95 20.59 28.75
C GLN A 433 10.19 20.17 29.55
N LEU A 434 10.01 19.23 30.49
CA LEU A 434 11.08 18.67 31.30
C LEU A 434 11.85 17.57 30.56
N ASP A 435 11.16 16.73 29.79
CA ASP A 435 11.75 15.57 29.11
C ASP A 435 12.82 15.98 28.08
N VAL A 436 12.73 17.18 27.51
CA VAL A 436 13.76 17.71 26.60
C VAL A 436 15.04 18.16 27.33
N LYS A 437 14.99 18.44 28.65
CA LYS A 437 16.12 18.96 29.43
C LYS A 437 17.13 17.86 29.76
N ALA A 438 18.38 18.26 29.98
CA ALA A 438 19.40 17.36 30.51
C ALA A 438 18.97 16.82 31.88
N LEU A 439 19.17 15.52 32.11
CA LEU A 439 18.80 14.87 33.36
C LEU A 439 19.77 15.25 34.48
N ASN A 440 19.28 15.97 35.49
CA ASN A 440 19.97 16.19 36.74
C ASN A 440 19.40 15.31 37.87
N CYS A 441 19.92 15.45 39.10
CA CYS A 441 19.34 14.80 40.30
C CYS A 441 19.32 13.27 40.27
N VAL A 442 20.11 12.68 39.38
CA VAL A 442 20.23 11.23 39.18
C VAL A 442 21.41 10.68 39.96
N GLY A 443 21.20 9.53 40.62
CA GLY A 443 22.27 8.85 41.38
C GLY A 443 23.21 8.07 40.47
N TRP A 444 24.46 7.93 40.91
CA TRP A 444 25.52 7.24 40.16
C TRP A 444 25.13 5.81 39.73
N HIS A 445 24.48 5.05 40.62
CA HIS A 445 24.03 3.68 40.36
C HIS A 445 22.97 3.59 39.25
N LEU A 446 21.98 4.49 39.29
CA LEU A 446 20.94 4.54 38.27
C LEU A 446 21.50 5.02 36.93
N ALA A 447 22.42 5.99 36.94
CA ALA A 447 23.14 6.42 35.74
C ALA A 447 23.97 5.28 35.12
N ARG A 448 24.64 4.48 35.95
CA ARG A 448 25.37 3.27 35.51
C ARG A 448 24.42 2.24 34.89
N ALA A 449 23.33 1.92 35.58
CA ALA A 449 22.33 0.97 35.09
C ALA A 449 21.73 1.43 33.75
N PHE A 450 21.44 2.73 33.60
CA PHE A 450 20.98 3.31 32.35
C PHE A 450 22.01 3.11 31.22
N CYS A 451 23.29 3.44 31.44
CA CYS A 451 24.30 3.29 30.39
C CYS A 451 24.50 1.82 30.00
N SER A 452 24.48 0.90 30.95
CA SER A 452 24.52 -0.54 30.66
C SER A 452 23.29 -1.01 29.90
N TRP A 453 22.11 -0.47 30.22
CA TRP A 453 20.90 -0.76 29.47
C TRP A 453 21.01 -0.27 28.03
N GLU A 454 21.55 0.91 27.78
CA GLU A 454 21.82 1.44 26.43
C GLU A 454 22.86 0.63 25.63
N GLY A 455 23.56 -0.32 26.27
CA GLY A 455 24.63 -1.12 25.67
C GLY A 455 26.00 -0.47 25.77
N GLY A 456 26.19 0.46 26.69
CA GLY A 456 27.45 1.15 26.96
C GLY A 456 27.83 1.12 28.45
N ALA A 457 28.62 2.11 28.86
CA ALA A 457 29.04 2.31 30.25
C ALA A 457 29.05 3.79 30.61
N LEU A 458 29.15 4.10 31.90
CA LEU A 458 29.56 5.44 32.33
C LEU A 458 31.01 5.69 31.86
N PRO A 459 31.32 6.88 31.33
CA PRO A 459 32.66 7.20 30.84
C PRO A 459 33.66 7.29 32.00
N THR A 460 34.92 6.98 31.71
CA THR A 460 36.01 7.23 32.67
C THR A 460 36.39 8.70 32.68
N LEU A 461 37.06 9.13 33.74
CA LEU A 461 37.63 10.46 33.85
C LEU A 461 38.58 10.77 32.69
N ALA A 462 39.39 9.80 32.29
CA ALA A 462 40.30 9.94 31.16
C ALA A 462 39.55 10.20 29.83
N GLN A 463 38.43 9.52 29.61
CA GLN A 463 37.59 9.71 28.42
C GLN A 463 36.91 11.09 28.43
N LEU A 464 36.39 11.52 29.59
CA LEU A 464 35.78 12.85 29.75
C LEU A 464 36.81 13.97 29.54
N THR A 465 38.00 13.83 30.15
CA THR A 465 39.11 14.79 30.00
C THR A 465 39.60 14.84 28.56
N ASN A 466 39.71 13.70 27.87
CA ASN A 466 40.05 13.67 26.45
C ASN A 466 39.01 14.44 25.63
N ALA A 467 37.71 14.15 25.82
CA ALA A 467 36.64 14.85 25.12
C ALA A 467 36.65 16.36 25.41
N TYR A 468 36.93 16.77 26.65
CA TYR A 468 36.99 18.18 27.03
C TYR A 468 38.18 18.93 26.41
N THR A 469 39.36 18.31 26.39
CA THR A 469 40.63 18.96 25.98
C THR A 469 41.04 18.66 24.55
N ASN A 470 40.19 17.95 23.77
CA ASN A 470 40.53 17.40 22.47
C ASN A 470 41.86 16.64 22.50
N LYS A 471 41.98 15.69 23.45
CA LYS A 471 43.23 14.97 23.76
C LYS A 471 44.42 15.90 24.08
N GLY A 472 44.17 16.93 24.89
CA GLY A 472 45.19 17.90 25.31
C GLY A 472 45.63 18.90 24.24
N THR A 473 45.01 18.91 23.05
CA THR A 473 45.34 19.89 22.01
C THR A 473 44.76 21.27 22.29
N THR A 474 43.75 21.36 23.16
CA THR A 474 43.10 22.61 23.57
C THR A 474 42.88 22.65 25.07
N THR A 475 42.78 23.85 25.65
CA THR A 475 42.46 24.02 27.08
C THR A 475 40.97 23.97 27.37
N HIS A 476 40.12 24.23 26.36
CA HIS A 476 38.66 24.13 26.41
C HIS A 476 38.14 23.38 25.19
N PRO A 477 36.88 22.92 25.18
CA PRO A 477 36.34 22.15 24.05
C PRO A 477 36.44 22.90 22.72
N TRP A 478 36.14 24.20 22.75
CA TRP A 478 36.13 25.09 21.59
C TRP A 478 37.49 25.69 21.21
N GLY A 479 38.58 25.32 21.90
CA GLY A 479 39.93 25.85 21.61
C GLY A 479 40.67 26.36 22.85
N SER A 480 41.78 27.06 22.62
CA SER A 480 42.64 27.63 23.68
C SER A 480 42.43 29.13 23.94
N GLY A 481 41.32 29.68 23.41
CA GLY A 481 40.94 31.07 23.65
C GLY A 481 40.53 31.31 25.11
N PRO A 482 40.46 32.58 25.55
CA PRO A 482 40.15 32.91 26.93
C PRO A 482 38.76 32.41 27.35
N TYR A 483 38.68 31.95 28.59
CA TYR A 483 37.45 31.60 29.30
C TYR A 483 37.64 31.93 30.78
N SER A 484 36.61 32.48 31.41
CA SER A 484 36.56 32.72 32.84
C SER A 484 35.32 32.06 33.43
N ALA A 485 35.52 31.21 34.43
CA ALA A 485 34.43 30.68 35.24
C ALA A 485 33.73 31.78 36.07
N ASP A 486 34.26 33.00 36.08
CA ASP A 486 33.65 34.14 36.75
C ASP A 486 32.73 34.99 35.88
N GLN A 487 32.63 34.67 34.58
CA GLN A 487 31.84 35.44 33.62
C GLN A 487 30.84 34.53 32.89
N GLN A 488 29.72 35.11 32.45
CA GLN A 488 28.82 34.42 31.54
C GLN A 488 29.48 34.28 30.17
N ASP A 489 29.23 33.16 29.51
CA ASP A 489 29.83 32.83 28.22
C ASP A 489 28.76 32.18 27.33
N SER A 490 28.62 32.65 26.10
CA SER A 490 27.59 32.18 25.17
C SER A 490 27.88 30.80 24.57
N ARG A 491 29.08 30.24 24.81
CA ARG A 491 29.48 28.93 24.30
C ARG A 491 28.96 27.78 25.16
N LEU A 492 28.51 28.01 26.39
CA LEU A 492 28.03 26.94 27.28
C LEU A 492 26.93 27.44 28.22
N ASN A 493 26.12 26.51 28.73
CA ASN A 493 25.20 26.80 29.82
C ASN A 493 26.00 26.93 31.13
N HIS A 494 26.11 28.14 31.66
CA HIS A 494 26.92 28.47 32.83
C HIS A 494 26.47 29.79 33.46
N ARG A 495 26.61 29.92 34.79
CA ARG A 495 26.20 31.12 35.54
C ARG A 495 24.75 31.55 35.25
N PHE A 496 23.83 30.59 35.35
CA PHE A 496 22.38 30.81 35.26
C PHE A 496 21.94 31.47 33.93
N ASN A 497 22.75 31.32 32.87
CA ASN A 497 22.55 32.02 31.59
C ASN A 497 21.50 31.37 30.66
N TYR A 498 20.79 30.33 31.13
CA TYR A 498 19.69 29.70 30.43
C TYR A 498 18.37 29.90 31.20
N GLY A 499 17.28 30.11 30.46
CA GLY A 499 15.97 30.44 31.05
C GLY A 499 14.79 30.15 30.13
N PHE A 500 14.62 28.89 29.73
CA PHE A 500 13.49 28.46 28.88
C PHE A 500 12.96 27.06 29.29
N PRO A 501 11.64 26.79 29.15
CA PRO A 501 10.58 27.72 28.72
C PRO A 501 10.26 28.78 29.77
N ASN A 502 9.83 29.95 29.32
CA ASN A 502 9.22 30.93 30.22
C ASN A 502 7.72 30.60 30.33
N VAL A 503 7.29 30.12 31.50
CA VAL A 503 5.90 29.71 31.74
C VAL A 503 5.13 30.82 32.45
N ALA A 504 3.90 31.09 31.99
CA ALA A 504 3.02 32.06 32.62
C ALA A 504 2.65 31.59 34.04
N GLY A 505 2.75 32.46 35.03
CA GLY A 505 2.45 32.12 36.43
C GLY A 505 3.50 31.24 37.10
N ARG A 506 4.73 31.20 36.57
CA ARG A 506 5.87 30.55 37.24
C ARG A 506 5.97 30.97 38.70
N ARG A 507 6.30 30.03 39.59
CA ARG A 507 6.50 30.37 41.00
C ARG A 507 7.81 31.10 41.15
N LEU A 508 7.77 32.17 41.93
CA LEU A 508 8.94 32.98 42.26
C LEU A 508 9.16 32.95 43.76
N LEU A 509 10.43 32.96 44.15
CA LEU A 509 10.83 33.21 45.52
C LEU A 509 10.60 34.68 45.88
N ALA A 510 10.68 35.02 47.16
CA ALA A 510 10.47 36.39 47.64
C ALA A 510 11.42 37.44 46.99
N GLY A 511 12.57 36.99 46.46
CA GLY A 511 13.53 37.81 45.71
C GLY A 511 13.24 37.98 44.22
N GLY A 512 12.16 37.38 43.69
CA GLY A 512 11.82 37.40 42.26
C GLY A 512 12.53 36.33 41.42
N ASP A 513 13.41 35.53 42.03
CA ASP A 513 14.07 34.39 41.39
C ASP A 513 13.09 33.24 41.12
N ALA A 514 13.45 32.40 40.15
CA ALA A 514 12.76 31.14 39.86
C ALA A 514 12.64 30.27 41.12
N ALA A 515 11.44 29.81 41.46
CA ALA A 515 11.31 28.76 42.48
C ALA A 515 11.74 27.40 41.91
N ASP A 516 11.27 27.02 40.73
CA ASP A 516 11.73 25.80 40.04
C ASP A 516 12.96 26.11 39.17
N ILE A 517 14.14 25.77 39.70
CA ILE A 517 15.43 26.04 39.04
C ILE A 517 15.77 25.04 37.91
N ALA A 518 14.93 24.02 37.64
CA ALA A 518 15.02 23.25 36.39
C ALA A 518 14.93 24.16 35.15
N TRP A 519 14.43 25.38 35.33
CA TRP A 519 14.48 26.48 34.38
C TRP A 519 15.90 26.75 33.81
N HIS A 520 16.94 26.64 34.64
CA HIS A 520 18.33 26.89 34.27
C HIS A 520 19.03 25.69 33.61
N VAL A 521 18.45 24.49 33.70
CA VAL A 521 18.96 23.31 33.00
C VAL A 521 18.51 23.36 31.55
N SER A 522 19.46 23.39 30.63
CA SER A 522 19.15 23.49 29.19
C SER A 522 18.88 22.11 28.60
N PRO A 523 17.96 22.00 27.63
CA PRO A 523 18.00 20.91 26.65
C PRO A 523 19.41 20.77 26.08
N PRO A 524 19.93 19.56 25.90
CA PRO A 524 21.24 19.39 25.31
C PRO A 524 21.30 19.88 23.87
N GLY A 525 22.41 20.51 23.50
CA GLY A 525 22.68 20.97 22.14
C GLY A 525 22.41 22.45 21.90
N ARG A 526 21.87 23.18 22.88
CA ARG A 526 21.53 24.62 22.78
C ARG A 526 22.75 25.55 22.71
N PHE A 527 23.94 25.02 22.99
CA PHE A 527 25.18 25.79 22.98
C PHE A 527 26.18 25.22 21.95
N PRO A 528 25.87 25.31 20.64
CA PRO A 528 26.64 24.64 19.60
C PRO A 528 28.08 25.15 19.45
N THR A 529 28.35 26.41 19.80
CA THR A 529 29.67 27.03 19.67
C THR A 529 30.66 26.59 20.76
N GLY A 530 30.20 25.94 21.83
CA GLY A 530 31.08 25.36 22.85
C GLY A 530 31.29 23.86 22.74
N ARG A 531 30.88 23.25 21.63
CA ARG A 531 31.18 21.83 21.38
C ARG A 531 32.68 21.63 21.13
N ASN A 532 33.16 20.43 21.45
CA ASN A 532 34.52 20.03 21.11
C ASN A 532 34.71 19.81 19.60
N LEU A 533 35.93 19.49 19.16
CA LEU A 533 36.24 19.28 17.73
C LEU A 533 35.48 18.09 17.11
N GLN A 534 34.97 17.17 17.92
CA GLN A 534 34.16 16.02 17.51
C GLN A 534 32.65 16.29 17.65
N GLY A 535 32.25 17.51 18.03
CA GLY A 535 30.86 17.92 18.16
C GLY A 535 30.19 17.53 19.50
N VAL A 536 30.95 17.20 20.53
CA VAL A 536 30.46 16.86 21.87
C VAL A 536 30.22 18.13 22.68
N GLU A 537 29.02 18.31 23.21
CA GLU A 537 28.69 19.36 24.19
C GLU A 537 29.14 18.91 25.59
N ILE A 538 30.43 19.03 25.86
CA ILE A 538 31.08 18.50 27.08
C ILE A 538 31.21 19.52 28.21
N ALA A 539 31.19 20.82 27.91
CA ALA A 539 31.32 21.88 28.90
C ALA A 539 29.99 22.53 29.25
N GLY A 540 29.79 22.81 30.54
CA GLY A 540 28.58 23.46 31.05
C GLY A 540 27.37 22.54 31.12
N ASN A 541 26.23 23.16 31.40
CA ASN A 541 24.96 22.53 31.75
C ASN A 541 25.10 21.74 33.05
N LEU A 542 25.57 20.50 33.02
CA LEU A 542 25.74 19.66 34.20
C LEU A 542 27.17 19.11 34.26
N LEU A 543 27.63 18.86 35.48
CA LEU A 543 28.81 18.06 35.78
C LEU A 543 28.55 16.59 35.41
N HIS A 544 29.60 15.78 35.28
CA HIS A 544 29.47 14.37 34.84
C HIS A 544 29.83 13.37 35.93
N TRP A 545 28.95 12.39 36.14
CA TRP A 545 29.35 11.11 36.73
C TRP A 545 30.42 10.41 35.87
N ALA A 546 31.43 9.85 36.53
CA ALA A 546 32.51 9.07 35.94
C ALA A 546 32.56 7.65 36.55
N SER A 547 33.13 6.68 35.83
CA SER A 547 33.08 5.26 36.20
C SER A 547 34.27 4.74 37.00
N ASP A 548 35.33 5.52 37.18
CA ASP A 548 36.60 5.10 37.79
C ASP A 548 36.42 4.52 39.19
N THR A 549 35.53 5.11 40.00
CA THR A 549 35.10 4.61 41.31
C THR A 549 33.63 4.92 41.55
N GLU A 550 33.01 4.28 42.54
CA GLU A 550 31.64 4.63 42.97
C GLU A 550 31.59 6.12 43.38
N TYR A 551 30.54 6.82 42.95
CA TYR A 551 30.34 8.26 43.20
C TYR A 551 31.42 9.20 42.64
N ASN A 552 32.22 8.72 41.68
CA ASN A 552 33.23 9.54 41.02
C ASN A 552 32.58 10.54 40.07
N PHE A 553 33.09 11.76 40.01
CA PHE A 553 32.61 12.79 39.08
C PHE A 553 33.68 13.84 38.74
N ILE A 554 33.43 14.62 37.69
CA ILE A 554 34.36 15.62 37.16
C ILE A 554 33.69 16.99 37.00
N TYR A 555 34.47 18.05 37.20
CA TYR A 555 34.07 19.43 36.91
C TYR A 555 34.44 19.84 35.49
N THR A 556 33.42 19.97 34.66
CA THR A 556 33.48 20.46 33.27
C THR A 556 32.67 21.76 33.10
N SER A 557 32.53 22.51 34.20
CA SER A 557 31.57 23.60 34.37
C SER A 557 30.10 23.16 34.40
N SER A 558 29.23 23.97 35.01
CA SER A 558 27.78 23.73 35.08
C SER A 558 26.98 25.02 35.04
N TRP A 559 25.66 24.92 34.89
CA TRP A 559 24.75 26.06 34.95
C TRP A 559 24.88 26.84 36.27
N GLU A 560 25.13 26.16 37.40
CA GLU A 560 25.33 26.72 38.75
C GLU A 560 26.73 27.36 38.99
N ALA A 561 27.37 27.91 37.96
CA ALA A 561 28.64 28.64 38.09
C ALA A 561 29.87 27.82 38.55
N HIS A 562 29.80 26.48 38.54
CA HIS A 562 31.00 25.66 38.71
C HIS A 562 31.99 25.95 37.59
N GLY A 563 33.26 26.13 37.94
CA GLY A 563 34.36 26.19 36.98
C GLY A 563 34.77 24.80 36.48
N THR A 564 35.86 24.77 35.73
CA THR A 564 36.50 23.53 35.28
C THR A 564 37.73 23.23 36.13
N SER A 565 37.86 21.99 36.61
CA SER A 565 39.11 21.53 37.26
C SER A 565 39.65 20.23 36.67
N LEU A 566 38.83 19.45 35.95
CA LEU A 566 39.17 18.14 35.39
C LEU A 566 39.82 17.15 36.40
N LEU A 567 39.66 17.42 37.69
CA LEU A 567 40.17 16.59 38.77
C LEU A 567 39.18 15.48 39.10
N ASN A 568 39.73 14.34 39.49
CA ASN A 568 38.97 13.27 40.13
C ASN A 568 38.37 13.79 41.46
N ARG A 569 37.06 13.66 41.62
CA ARG A 569 36.36 13.97 42.86
C ARG A 569 35.44 12.82 43.25
N SER A 570 35.29 12.63 44.56
CA SER A 570 34.31 11.71 45.15
C SER A 570 33.17 12.53 45.74
N TRP A 571 31.96 12.35 45.20
CA TRP A 571 30.78 13.04 45.73
C TRP A 571 30.54 12.67 47.20
N ARG A 572 30.67 11.39 47.53
CA ARG A 572 30.43 10.85 48.87
C ARG A 572 31.39 11.38 49.93
N THR A 573 32.62 11.71 49.56
CA THR A 573 33.61 12.24 50.50
C THR A 573 33.36 13.72 50.82
N ASN A 574 32.87 14.48 49.84
CA ASN A 574 32.66 15.91 49.97
C ASN A 574 31.27 16.26 50.51
N TRP A 575 30.25 15.45 50.21
CA TRP A 575 28.86 15.63 50.63
C TRP A 575 28.26 14.30 51.13
N PRO A 576 28.70 13.82 52.31
CA PRO A 576 28.27 12.53 52.85
C PRO A 576 26.76 12.47 53.14
N ASP A 577 26.10 13.62 53.34
CA ASP A 577 24.69 13.72 53.71
C ASP A 577 23.74 13.73 52.49
N GLU A 578 24.24 13.83 51.25
CA GLU A 578 23.41 13.83 50.04
C GLU A 578 23.96 12.88 48.95
N PRO A 579 24.18 11.59 49.25
CA PRO A 579 24.96 10.70 48.39
C PRO A 579 24.30 10.36 47.06
N ASN A 580 23.01 10.62 46.87
CA ASN A 580 22.24 10.02 45.79
C ASN A 580 21.92 10.97 44.63
N GLY A 581 22.30 12.23 44.66
CA GLY A 581 22.10 13.11 43.53
C GLY A 581 22.38 14.57 43.86
N TYR A 582 22.65 15.33 42.81
CA TYR A 582 22.84 16.77 42.87
C TYR A 582 22.20 17.43 41.65
N TYR A 583 21.62 18.60 41.84
CA TYR A 583 20.91 19.33 40.79
C TYR A 583 21.81 19.87 39.66
N ALA A 584 23.12 19.95 39.89
CA ALA A 584 24.08 20.30 38.85
C ALA A 584 24.90 19.10 38.34
N ILE A 585 24.61 17.87 38.77
CA ILE A 585 25.25 16.66 38.23
C ILE A 585 24.27 15.89 37.34
N GLY A 586 24.75 15.52 36.17
CA GLY A 586 24.12 14.60 35.25
C GLY A 586 25.14 13.58 34.75
N PHE A 587 24.88 13.01 33.58
CA PHE A 587 25.78 12.04 32.98
C PHE A 587 25.56 11.90 31.47
N ARG A 588 26.46 11.13 30.88
CA ARG A 588 26.44 10.66 29.49
C ARG A 588 27.01 9.25 29.45
N CYS A 589 26.83 8.54 28.35
CA CYS A 589 27.35 7.18 28.20
C CYS A 589 28.48 7.12 27.15
N VAL A 590 29.32 6.09 27.28
CA VAL A 590 30.34 5.69 26.31
C VAL A 590 30.04 4.28 25.79
N TYR A 591 30.39 3.99 24.53
CA TYR A 591 30.08 2.74 23.80
C TYR A 591 31.31 2.20 23.10
#